data_AF-A0A4R7SSI5-F1
#
_entry.id   AF-A0A4R7SSI5-F1
#
_cell.length_a   1.000
_cell.length_b   1.000
_cell.length_c   1.000
_cell.angle_alpha   90.00
_cell.angle_beta   90.00
_cell.angle_gamma   90.00
#
_symmetry.space_group_name_H-M   'P 1'
#
loop_
_entity.id
_entity.type
_entity.pdbx_description
1 polymer ?
#
loop_
_entity_poly.entity_id
_entity_poly.type
_entity_poly.pdbx_seq_one_letter_code
_entity_poly.pdbx_strand_id
1 'polypeptide(L)'
;MKATFQAAEPQPLISPRVRKARHHPRAGRILSVALLLGLSWVGLMLFLGGAMALWQAGGSLPGWIALAGLLFFTLGRAAAFVLSRHLNCTLCHGPVLQEKSCHKHSEAVRIPPLSYRSSTVLSLLTSAAFRCMYCGTPYRLKK
;
A
#
# COMPACT_ATOMS: atom_id res chain seq x y z
N MET A 1 21.15 17.20 51.55
CA MET A 1 21.74 16.88 50.23
C MET A 1 20.61 16.92 49.20
N LYS A 2 20.63 17.87 48.26
CA LYS A 2 19.58 18.02 47.23
C LYS A 2 19.95 17.17 46.02
N ALA A 3 19.15 16.15 45.72
CA ALA A 3 19.30 15.36 44.49
C ALA A 3 18.76 16.17 43.31
N THR A 4 19.65 16.65 42.44
CA THR A 4 19.30 17.25 41.15
C THR A 4 18.93 16.14 40.17
N PHE A 5 17.65 16.05 39.84
CA PHE A 5 17.15 15.28 38.70
C PHE A 5 17.71 15.91 37.41
N GLN A 6 18.78 15.34 36.86
CA GLN A 6 19.21 15.66 35.50
C GLN A 6 18.19 15.06 34.54
N ALA A 7 17.30 15.90 34.01
CA ALA A 7 16.51 15.54 32.85
C ALA A 7 17.48 15.22 31.71
N ALA A 8 17.48 13.96 31.27
CA ALA A 8 18.27 13.55 30.12
C ALA A 8 17.92 14.44 28.93
N GLU A 9 18.94 15.07 28.34
CA GLU A 9 18.80 15.89 27.14
C GLU A 9 18.00 15.09 26.08
N PRO A 10 16.95 15.67 25.49
CA PRO A 10 16.20 14.99 24.46
C PRO A 10 17.15 14.69 23.30
N GLN A 11 17.45 13.41 23.10
CA GLN A 11 18.26 12.92 21.99
C GLN A 11 17.75 13.59 20.70
N PRO A 12 18.62 14.26 19.92
CA PRO A 12 18.19 14.94 18.71
C PRO A 12 17.52 13.90 17.81
N LEU A 13 16.25 14.16 17.44
CA LEU A 13 15.49 13.34 16.52
C LEU A 13 16.27 13.24 15.21
N ILE A 14 17.07 12.16 15.08
CA ILE A 14 17.89 11.87 13.91
C ILE A 14 16.97 12.00 12.70
N SER A 15 17.31 12.92 11.80
CA SER A 15 16.45 13.21 10.67
C SER A 15 16.14 11.89 9.93
N PRO A 16 14.87 11.64 9.62
CA PRO A 16 14.38 10.36 9.10
C PRO A 16 14.92 9.99 7.71
N ARG A 17 15.63 10.92 7.06
CA ARG A 17 16.37 10.69 5.82
C ARG A 17 17.59 9.78 6.01
N VAL A 18 18.10 9.63 7.24
CA VAL A 18 19.33 8.86 7.55
C VAL A 18 19.05 7.42 8.01
N ARG A 19 17.79 7.05 8.30
CA ARG A 19 17.46 5.68 8.72
C ARG A 19 17.66 4.68 7.57
N LYS A 20 18.66 3.79 7.71
CA LYS A 20 18.87 2.65 6.80
C LYS A 20 17.56 1.87 6.64
N ALA A 21 17.11 1.69 5.41
CA ALA A 21 15.93 0.92 5.11
C ALA A 21 16.12 -0.54 5.54
N ARG A 22 15.16 -1.09 6.29
CA ARG A 22 15.20 -2.48 6.72
C ARG A 22 14.65 -3.40 5.65
N HIS A 23 15.22 -4.60 5.55
CA HIS A 23 14.65 -5.65 4.72
C HIS A 23 13.37 -6.17 5.37
N HIS A 24 12.29 -6.26 4.59
CA HIS A 24 11.04 -6.83 5.09
C HIS A 24 11.03 -8.35 4.83
N PRO A 25 10.86 -9.20 5.86
CA PRO A 25 10.96 -10.66 5.71
C PRO A 25 9.91 -11.26 4.77
N ARG A 26 8.82 -10.53 4.50
CA ARG A 26 7.74 -10.94 3.58
C ARG A 26 7.63 -10.02 2.37
N ALA A 27 8.75 -9.49 1.87
CA ALA A 27 8.81 -8.60 0.72
C ALA A 27 8.00 -9.10 -0.48
N GLY A 28 8.12 -10.39 -0.82
CA GLY A 28 7.38 -11.00 -1.94
C GLY A 28 5.86 -10.93 -1.81
N ARG A 29 5.31 -11.09 -0.59
CA ARG A 29 3.86 -10.95 -0.37
C ARG A 29 3.37 -9.52 -0.49
N ILE A 30 4.17 -8.55 -0.06
CA ILE A 30 3.81 -7.13 -0.21
C ILE A 30 3.81 -6.76 -1.70
N LEU A 31 4.82 -7.23 -2.44
CA LEU A 31 4.91 -7.02 -3.88
C LEU A 31 3.73 -7.68 -4.61
N SER A 32 3.37 -8.92 -4.26
CA SER A 32 2.25 -9.59 -4.91
C SER A 32 0.93 -8.87 -4.66
N VAL A 33 0.68 -8.38 -3.44
CA VAL A 33 -0.50 -7.55 -3.15
C VAL A 33 -0.50 -6.25 -3.96
N ALA A 34 0.64 -5.57 -4.03
CA ALA A 34 0.77 -4.34 -4.81
C ALA A 34 0.50 -4.60 -6.30
N LEU A 35 1.05 -5.70 -6.84
CA LEU A 35 0.86 -6.13 -8.22
C LEU A 35 -0.60 -6.52 -8.49
N LEU A 36 -1.24 -7.30 -7.61
CA LEU A 36 -2.67 -7.63 -7.68
C LEU A 36 -3.55 -6.36 -7.66
N LEU A 37 -3.22 -5.37 -6.82
CA LEU A 37 -3.95 -4.09 -6.80
C LEU A 37 -3.79 -3.31 -8.11
N GLY A 38 -2.57 -3.28 -8.66
CA GLY A 38 -2.29 -2.67 -9.96
C GLY A 38 -3.04 -3.37 -11.10
N LEU A 39 -2.99 -4.70 -11.12
CA LEU A 39 -3.68 -5.53 -12.12
C LEU A 39 -5.20 -5.39 -12.02
N SER A 40 -5.74 -5.25 -10.81
CA SER A 40 -7.16 -4.93 -10.61
C SER A 40 -7.51 -3.58 -11.24
N TRP A 41 -6.63 -2.58 -11.15
CA TRP A 41 -6.87 -1.28 -11.79
C TRP A 41 -6.97 -1.40 -13.32
N VAL A 42 -6.15 -2.26 -13.92
CA VAL A 42 -6.24 -2.60 -15.35
C VAL A 42 -7.55 -3.33 -15.66
N GLY A 43 -7.95 -4.29 -14.83
CA GLY A 43 -9.24 -4.99 -14.97
C GLY A 43 -10.45 -4.05 -14.90
N LEU A 44 -10.39 -3.02 -14.05
CA LEU A 44 -11.42 -1.97 -13.99
C LEU A 44 -11.47 -1.14 -15.27
N MET A 45 -10.32 -0.76 -15.83
CA MET A 45 -10.25 -0.06 -17.12
C MET A 45 -10.83 -0.92 -18.25
N LEU A 46 -10.54 -2.22 -18.23
CA LEU A 46 -11.08 -3.18 -19.20
C LEU A 46 -12.60 -3.34 -19.06
N PHE A 47 -13.12 -3.39 -17.84
CA PHE A 47 -14.56 -3.40 -17.57
C PHE A 47 -15.24 -2.13 -18.10
N LEU A 48 -14.68 -0.95 -17.80
CA LEU A 48 -15.22 0.33 -18.27
C LEU A 48 -15.21 0.43 -19.79
N GLY A 49 -14.11 0.04 -20.44
CA GLY A 49 -14.01 0.00 -21.90
C GLY A 49 -15.01 -0.99 -22.52
N GLY A 50 -15.12 -2.20 -21.96
CA GLY A 50 -16.07 -3.22 -22.41
C GLY A 50 -17.53 -2.79 -22.23
N ALA A 51 -17.87 -2.17 -21.09
CA ALA A 51 -19.21 -1.64 -20.83
C ALA A 51 -19.56 -0.48 -21.77
N MET A 52 -18.61 0.42 -22.03
CA MET A 52 -18.81 1.53 -22.97
C MET A 52 -18.94 1.03 -24.42
N ALA A 53 -18.20 -0.01 -24.81
CA ALA A 53 -18.34 -0.67 -26.10
C ALA A 53 -19.68 -1.40 -26.23
N LEU A 54 -20.14 -2.07 -25.16
CA LEU A 54 -21.45 -2.72 -25.12
C LEU A 54 -22.58 -1.70 -25.31
N TRP A 55 -22.48 -0.54 -24.66
CA TRP A 55 -23.45 0.55 -24.79
C TRP A 55 -23.55 1.08 -26.22
N GLN A 56 -22.42 1.22 -26.93
CA GLN A 56 -22.39 1.80 -28.27
C GLN A 56 -22.72 0.81 -29.39
N ALA A 57 -22.13 -0.39 -29.34
CA ALA A 57 -22.16 -1.31 -30.48
C ALA A 57 -23.20 -2.42 -30.34
N GLY A 58 -23.68 -2.71 -29.12
CA GLY A 58 -24.65 -3.78 -28.84
C GLY A 58 -24.19 -5.15 -29.36
N GLY A 59 -23.56 -5.97 -28.52
CA GLY A 59 -23.09 -7.29 -28.93
C GLY A 59 -22.80 -8.24 -27.78
N SER A 60 -22.81 -9.54 -28.04
CA SER A 60 -22.52 -10.57 -27.02
C SER A 60 -21.05 -10.55 -26.58
N LEU A 61 -20.11 -10.36 -27.52
CA LEU A 61 -18.67 -10.26 -27.27
C LEU A 61 -18.26 -9.19 -26.23
N PRO A 62 -18.65 -7.90 -26.38
CA PRO A 62 -18.30 -6.87 -25.38
C PRO A 62 -18.94 -7.13 -24.02
N GLY A 63 -20.12 -7.78 -23.97
CA GLY A 63 -20.75 -8.21 -22.73
C GLY A 63 -19.92 -9.25 -21.97
N TRP A 64 -19.42 -10.28 -22.66
CA TRP A 64 -18.52 -11.26 -22.07
C TRP A 64 -17.20 -10.65 -21.59
N ILE A 65 -16.62 -9.72 -22.35
CA ILE A 65 -15.40 -9.00 -21.97
C ILE A 65 -15.63 -8.16 -20.72
N ALA A 66 -16.74 -7.41 -20.65
CA ALA A 66 -17.10 -6.65 -19.46
C ALA A 66 -17.29 -7.57 -18.24
N LEU A 67 -18.01 -8.68 -18.39
CA LEU A 67 -18.28 -9.60 -17.29
C LEU A 67 -17.00 -10.29 -16.79
N ALA A 68 -16.11 -10.69 -17.70
CA ALA A 68 -14.79 -11.22 -17.35
C ALA A 68 -13.92 -10.17 -16.65
N GLY A 69 -13.91 -8.92 -17.12
CA GLY A 69 -13.19 -7.81 -16.50
C GLY A 69 -13.68 -7.50 -15.08
N LEU A 70 -15.01 -7.52 -14.87
CA LEU A 70 -15.63 -7.33 -13.56
C LEU A 70 -15.27 -8.46 -12.59
N LEU A 71 -15.35 -9.72 -13.05
CA LEU A 71 -14.99 -10.88 -12.25
C LEU A 71 -13.52 -10.84 -11.86
N PHE A 72 -12.63 -10.53 -12.80
CA PHE A 72 -11.20 -10.39 -12.54
C PHE A 72 -10.89 -9.25 -11.57
N PHE A 73 -11.57 -8.11 -11.72
CA PHE A 73 -11.43 -6.97 -10.82
C PHE A 73 -11.83 -7.31 -9.39
N THR A 74 -13.00 -7.93 -9.23
CA THR A 74 -13.55 -8.28 -7.90
C THR A 74 -12.71 -9.35 -7.22
N LEU A 75 -12.33 -10.41 -7.93
CA LEU A 75 -11.46 -11.46 -7.39
C LEU A 75 -10.06 -10.93 -7.05
N GLY A 76 -9.46 -10.12 -7.91
CA GLY A 76 -8.15 -9.50 -7.67
C GLY A 76 -8.16 -8.60 -6.43
N ARG A 77 -9.20 -7.77 -6.28
CA ARG A 77 -9.41 -6.92 -5.09
C ARG A 77 -9.63 -7.75 -3.83
N ALA A 78 -10.45 -8.80 -3.89
CA ALA A 78 -10.75 -9.67 -2.76
C ALA A 78 -9.49 -10.42 -2.30
N ALA A 79 -8.76 -11.05 -3.22
CA ALA A 79 -7.52 -11.76 -2.92
C ALA A 79 -6.48 -10.82 -2.29
N ALA A 80 -6.29 -9.64 -2.88
CA ALA A 80 -5.38 -8.66 -2.34
C ALA A 80 -5.79 -8.12 -0.97
N PHE A 81 -7.10 -7.99 -0.72
CA PHE A 81 -7.63 -7.61 0.59
C PHE A 81 -7.34 -8.67 1.65
N VAL A 82 -7.62 -9.96 1.38
CA VAL A 82 -7.29 -11.07 2.28
C VAL A 82 -5.80 -11.11 2.57
N LEU A 83 -4.97 -11.02 1.52
CA LEU A 83 -3.53 -11.10 1.68
C LEU A 83 -2.98 -9.89 2.44
N SER A 84 -3.56 -8.70 2.23
CA SER A 84 -3.19 -7.48 2.98
C SER A 84 -3.51 -7.53 4.46
N ARG A 85 -4.51 -8.31 4.90
CA ARG A 85 -4.83 -8.47 6.33
C ARG A 85 -3.71 -9.16 7.12
N HIS A 86 -2.89 -9.97 6.44
CA HIS A 86 -1.77 -10.68 7.05
C HIS A 86 -0.42 -9.94 6.91
N LEU A 87 -0.42 -8.73 6.34
CA LEU A 87 0.76 -7.90 6.17
C LEU A 87 0.93 -6.94 7.35
N ASN A 88 1.60 -7.43 8.40
CA ASN A 88 1.93 -6.64 9.57
C ASN A 88 3.38 -6.14 9.53
N CYS A 89 3.58 -4.93 10.02
CA CYS A 89 4.90 -4.37 10.24
C CYS A 89 5.63 -5.17 11.32
N THR A 90 6.91 -5.49 11.13
CA THR A 90 7.70 -6.23 12.13
C THR A 90 8.05 -5.41 13.37
N LEU A 91 7.90 -4.08 13.31
CA LEU A 91 8.27 -3.17 14.38
C LEU A 91 7.06 -2.76 15.23
N CYS A 92 5.99 -2.30 14.57
CA CYS A 92 4.78 -1.84 15.27
C CYS A 92 3.63 -2.85 15.23
N HIS A 93 3.79 -3.99 14.55
CA HIS A 93 2.73 -4.99 14.32
C HIS A 93 1.43 -4.47 13.68
N GLY A 94 1.39 -3.19 13.29
CA GLY A 94 0.28 -2.57 12.59
C GLY A 94 0.20 -3.03 11.13
N PRO A 95 -1.00 -3.03 10.53
CA PRO A 95 -1.17 -3.47 9.16
C PRO A 95 -0.59 -2.46 8.18
N VAL A 96 0.33 -2.87 7.31
CA VAL A 96 1.03 -1.93 6.41
C VAL A 96 0.09 -1.31 5.36
N LEU A 97 -0.89 -2.09 4.90
CA LEU A 97 -1.76 -1.72 3.77
C LEU A 97 -3.20 -1.36 4.18
N GLN A 98 -3.53 -1.41 5.46
CA GLN A 98 -4.86 -1.06 5.96
C GLN A 98 -4.78 0.25 6.75
N GLU A 99 -5.63 1.18 6.36
CA GLU A 99 -5.79 2.46 7.04
C GLU A 99 -6.69 2.24 8.24
N LYS A 100 -6.14 2.41 9.45
CA LYS A 100 -6.90 2.47 10.70
C LYS A 100 -7.09 3.93 11.10
N SER A 101 -8.09 4.21 11.93
CA SER A 101 -8.37 5.53 12.51
C SER A 101 -7.31 6.02 13.53
N CYS A 102 -6.17 5.35 13.63
CA CYS A 102 -5.09 5.75 14.53
C CYS A 102 -4.34 6.98 13.98
N HIS A 103 -3.72 7.73 14.89
CA HIS A 103 -2.85 8.83 14.53
C HIS A 103 -1.71 8.33 13.63
N LYS A 104 -1.59 8.92 12.43
CA LYS A 104 -0.57 8.55 11.45
C LYS A 104 0.73 9.29 11.78
N HIS A 105 1.86 8.68 11.45
CA HIS A 105 3.14 9.34 11.63
C HIS A 105 3.22 10.59 10.74
N SER A 106 3.82 11.67 11.24
CA SER A 106 4.01 12.93 10.48
C SER A 106 4.77 12.73 9.17
N GLU A 107 5.61 11.71 9.11
CA GLU A 107 6.44 11.35 7.95
C GLU A 107 5.75 10.35 6.99
N ALA A 108 4.51 9.98 7.24
CA ALA A 108 3.76 9.11 6.33
C ALA A 108 3.48 9.87 5.02
N VAL A 109 4.02 9.36 3.91
CA VAL A 109 3.88 9.99 2.60
C VAL A 109 2.44 9.82 2.11
N ARG A 110 1.68 10.91 2.14
CA ARG A 110 0.41 11.05 1.43
C ARG A 110 0.68 11.86 0.17
N ILE A 111 0.31 11.30 -0.98
CA ILE A 111 0.27 12.07 -2.23
C ILE A 111 -1.18 12.49 -2.42
N PRO A 112 -1.60 13.71 -2.05
CA PRO A 112 -2.95 14.18 -2.40
C PRO A 112 -3.07 14.21 -3.94
N PRO A 113 -4.13 13.66 -4.57
CA PRO A 113 -5.44 13.25 -4.04
C PRO A 113 -5.58 11.78 -3.56
N LEU A 114 -4.51 10.99 -3.62
CA LEU A 114 -4.53 9.55 -3.36
C LEU A 114 -4.53 9.22 -1.84
N SER A 115 -5.17 8.10 -1.48
CA SER A 115 -5.11 7.54 -0.12
C SER A 115 -3.69 7.10 0.25
N TYR A 116 -3.38 7.00 1.54
CA TYR A 116 -2.09 6.50 2.02
C TYR A 116 -1.80 5.08 1.49
N ARG A 117 -2.84 4.25 1.32
CA ARG A 117 -2.71 2.91 0.75
C ARG A 117 -2.25 2.95 -0.70
N SER A 118 -2.81 3.84 -1.50
CA SER A 118 -2.41 3.99 -2.89
C SER A 118 -1.02 4.60 -3.04
N SER A 119 -0.62 5.56 -2.19
CA SER A 119 0.74 6.11 -2.24
C SER A 119 1.79 5.05 -1.89
N THR A 120 1.53 4.22 -0.88
CA THR A 120 2.43 3.10 -0.53
C THR A 120 2.52 2.06 -1.64
N VAL A 121 1.39 1.67 -2.26
CA VAL A 121 1.37 0.78 -3.43
C VAL A 121 2.15 1.38 -4.60
N LEU A 122 1.99 2.67 -4.87
CA LEU A 122 2.71 3.35 -5.94
C LEU A 122 4.23 3.36 -5.69
N SER A 123 4.67 3.71 -4.48
CA SER A 123 6.09 3.65 -4.10
C SER A 123 6.65 2.23 -4.16
N LEU A 124 5.84 1.22 -3.81
CA LEU A 124 6.17 -0.19 -3.96
C LEU A 124 6.39 -0.57 -5.42
N LEU A 125 5.51 -0.15 -6.33
CA LEU A 125 5.64 -0.42 -7.77
C LEU A 125 6.84 0.32 -8.38
N THR A 126 7.05 1.59 -8.05
CA THR A 126 8.06 2.42 -8.71
C THR A 126 9.47 2.22 -8.15
N SER A 127 9.59 2.07 -6.84
CA SER A 127 10.89 2.09 -6.14
C SER A 127 11.19 0.83 -5.34
N ALA A 128 10.28 -0.16 -5.34
CA ALA A 128 10.38 -1.37 -4.52
C ALA A 128 10.70 -1.06 -3.04
N ALA A 129 10.21 0.09 -2.57
CA ALA A 129 10.43 0.60 -1.23
C ALA A 129 9.14 1.24 -0.72
N PHE A 130 8.90 1.14 0.58
CA PHE A 130 7.75 1.77 1.22
C PHE A 130 8.10 2.21 2.63
N ARG A 131 7.31 3.14 3.18
CA ARG A 131 7.36 3.53 4.59
C ARG A 131 6.08 3.07 5.28
N CYS A 132 6.22 2.54 6.49
CA CYS A 132 5.06 2.20 7.30
C CYS A 132 4.33 3.48 7.75
N MET A 133 3.00 3.53 7.60
CA MET A 133 2.17 4.69 7.94
C MET A 133 2.15 5.02 9.44
N TYR A 134 2.36 4.01 10.30
CA TYR A 134 2.26 4.15 11.75
C TYR A 134 3.62 4.46 12.39
N CYS A 135 4.66 3.67 12.08
CA CYS A 135 5.98 3.83 12.71
C CYS A 135 7.00 4.62 11.86
N GLY A 136 6.62 5.06 10.65
CA GLY A 136 7.51 5.83 9.75
C GLY A 136 8.72 5.05 9.21
N THR A 137 8.91 3.79 9.60
CA THR A 137 10.12 3.02 9.26
C THR A 137 10.18 2.73 7.75
N PRO A 138 11.29 3.05 7.06
CA PRO A 138 11.48 2.69 5.67
C PRO A 138 11.84 1.21 5.51
N TYR A 139 11.16 0.56 4.59
CA TYR A 139 11.38 -0.81 4.17
C TYR A 139 11.78 -0.86 2.70
N ARG A 140 12.78 -1.68 2.37
CA ARG A 140 13.17 -2.00 0.99
C ARG A 140 12.92 -3.48 0.71
N LEU A 141 12.41 -3.77 -0.47
CA LEU A 141 12.15 -5.14 -0.92
C LEU A 141 13.40 -5.77 -1.54
N LYS A 142 14.25 -4.96 -2.20
CA LYS A 142 15.58 -5.39 -2.65
C LYS A 142 16.57 -5.36 -1.48
N LYS A 143 17.39 -6.41 -1.38
CA LYS A 143 18.51 -6.51 -0.43
C LYS A 143 19.64 -5.58 -0.88
#